data_AF-A0A928YRE7-F1
#
_entry.id   AF-A0A928YRE7-F1
#
_cell.length_a   1.000
_cell.length_b   1.000
_cell.length_c   1.000
_cell.angle_alpha   90.00
_cell.angle_beta   90.00
_cell.angle_gamma   90.00
#
_symmetry.space_group_name_H-M   'P 1'
#
loop_
_entity.id
_entity.type
_entity.pdbx_description
1 polymer ?
#
loop_
_entity_poly.entity_id
_entity_poly.type
_entity_poly.pdbx_seq_one_letter_code
_entity_poly.pdbx_strand_id
1 'polypeptide(L)'
;MNTIFKEKNDNMHIGHNIKRIREIQGIKQEAFGQLCRNKYSQQRISDFENMVALDEPLLDELATALGVTPEFVKSFKEENVIYNIQNNSNTFNDNAIDQSHSQHTQPTFNSDGSDKLLALLEKFMEDDRAKTQSISDLSKAVLDLSNEVKKLKEGK
;
A
#
# COMPACT_ATOMS: atom_id res chain seq x y z
N MET A 1 -58.82 -0.23 8.44
CA MET A 1 -57.97 -1.44 8.54
C MET A 1 -56.59 -0.99 8.11
N ASN A 2 -55.72 -0.61 9.05
CA ASN A 2 -54.40 -0.08 8.71
C ASN A 2 -53.45 -1.26 8.43
N THR A 3 -53.28 -1.58 7.16
CA THR A 3 -52.24 -2.50 6.71
C THR A 3 -50.89 -1.82 6.89
N ILE A 4 -50.20 -2.20 7.95
CA ILE A 4 -48.79 -1.89 8.18
C ILE A 4 -48.00 -2.66 7.11
N PHE A 5 -47.47 -1.97 6.11
CA PHE A 5 -46.44 -2.52 5.25
C PHE A 5 -45.23 -2.78 6.14
N LYS A 6 -44.94 -4.06 6.42
CA LYS A 6 -43.62 -4.43 6.95
C LYS A 6 -42.62 -3.98 5.89
N GLU A 7 -41.85 -2.94 6.19
CA GLU A 7 -40.63 -2.64 5.46
C GLU A 7 -39.88 -3.96 5.27
N LYS A 8 -39.51 -4.23 4.03
CA LYS A 8 -38.62 -5.31 3.68
C LYS A 8 -37.32 -4.98 4.40
N ASN A 9 -37.14 -5.49 5.63
CA ASN A 9 -35.86 -5.46 6.29
C ASN A 9 -34.92 -6.19 5.34
N ASP A 10 -34.16 -5.42 4.56
CA ASP A 10 -32.83 -5.82 4.13
C ASP A 10 -32.06 -6.08 5.41
N ASN A 11 -32.31 -7.25 6.01
CA ASN A 11 -31.53 -7.78 7.10
C ASN A 11 -30.18 -8.09 6.47
N MET A 12 -29.36 -7.04 6.39
CA MET A 12 -28.02 -7.08 5.84
C MET A 12 -27.28 -8.19 6.56
N HIS A 13 -26.90 -9.21 5.80
CA HIS A 13 -26.36 -10.43 6.35
C HIS A 13 -24.90 -10.18 6.75
N ILE A 14 -24.67 -9.81 8.01
CA ILE A 14 -23.35 -9.35 8.48
C ILE A 14 -22.28 -10.44 8.26
N GLY A 15 -22.60 -11.71 8.52
CA GLY A 15 -21.69 -12.82 8.26
C GLY A 15 -21.29 -12.95 6.78
N HIS A 16 -22.19 -12.57 5.85
CA HIS A 16 -21.92 -12.64 4.42
C HIS A 16 -20.95 -11.53 4.01
N ASN A 17 -21.10 -10.34 4.58
CA ASN A 17 -20.16 -9.24 4.39
C ASN A 17 -18.77 -9.61 4.90
N ILE A 18 -18.67 -10.23 6.09
CA ILE A 18 -17.39 -10.74 6.64
C ILE A 18 -16.77 -11.77 5.69
N LYS A 19 -17.55 -12.75 5.22
CA LYS A 19 -17.10 -13.75 4.25
C LYS A 19 -16.53 -13.09 3.00
N ARG A 20 -17.26 -12.10 2.45
CA ARG A 20 -16.87 -11.45 1.21
C ARG A 20 -15.59 -10.62 1.37
N ILE A 21 -15.48 -9.85 2.45
CA ILE A 21 -14.27 -9.08 2.78
C ILE A 21 -13.07 -10.03 2.93
N ARG A 22 -13.23 -11.15 3.64
CA ARG A 22 -12.18 -12.17 3.79
C ARG A 22 -11.74 -12.73 2.45
N GLU A 23 -12.70 -13.07 1.57
CA GLU A 23 -12.41 -13.62 0.25
C GLU A 23 -11.67 -12.62 -0.66
N ILE A 24 -12.04 -11.33 -0.59
CA ILE A 24 -11.33 -10.26 -1.31
C ILE A 24 -9.87 -10.16 -0.84
N GLN A 25 -9.61 -10.34 0.46
CA GLN A 25 -8.26 -10.37 1.01
C GLN A 25 -7.49 -11.68 0.71
N GLY A 26 -8.15 -12.69 0.12
CA GLY A 26 -7.53 -13.98 -0.20
C GLY A 26 -7.21 -14.86 1.02
N ILE A 27 -7.83 -14.59 2.18
CA ILE A 27 -7.53 -15.29 3.43
C ILE A 27 -8.41 -16.55 3.55
N LYS A 28 -7.79 -17.70 3.84
CA LYS A 28 -8.51 -18.95 4.14
C LYS A 28 -9.20 -18.87 5.51
N GLN A 29 -10.36 -19.50 5.66
CA GLN A 29 -11.11 -19.50 6.93
C GLN A 29 -10.28 -19.97 8.13
N GLU A 30 -9.41 -20.96 7.96
CA GLU A 30 -8.49 -21.41 9.02
C GLU A 30 -7.52 -20.30 9.44
N ALA A 31 -6.88 -19.63 8.47
CA ALA A 31 -5.96 -18.54 8.75
C ALA A 31 -6.70 -17.34 9.39
N PHE A 32 -7.90 -17.04 8.91
CA PHE A 32 -8.74 -15.99 9.50
C PHE A 32 -9.11 -16.30 10.96
N GLY A 33 -9.46 -17.54 11.26
CA GLY A 33 -9.71 -17.99 12.63
C GLY A 33 -8.50 -17.79 13.54
N GLN A 34 -7.28 -18.02 13.04
CA GLN A 34 -6.05 -17.80 13.80
C GLN A 34 -5.68 -16.32 14.02
N LEU A 35 -6.18 -15.41 13.17
CA LEU A 35 -6.02 -13.95 13.36
C LEU A 35 -6.96 -13.40 14.44
N CYS A 36 -8.08 -14.08 14.71
CA CYS A 36 -9.01 -13.71 15.76
C CYS A 36 -8.39 -13.93 17.14
N ARG A 37 -8.77 -13.09 18.12
CA ARG A 37 -8.22 -13.15 19.49
C ARG A 37 -8.51 -14.50 20.15
N ASN A 38 -9.72 -15.02 19.92
CA ASN A 38 -10.19 -16.29 20.46
C ASN A 38 -9.73 -17.53 19.67
N LYS A 39 -8.93 -17.36 18.61
CA LYS A 39 -8.39 -18.44 17.76
C LYS A 39 -9.46 -19.46 17.36
N TYR A 40 -10.35 -19.04 16.49
CA TYR A 40 -11.46 -19.88 16.05
C TYR A 40 -11.02 -20.99 15.09
N SER A 41 -11.72 -22.13 15.16
CA SER A 41 -11.57 -23.18 14.15
C SER A 41 -12.22 -22.77 12.83
N GLN A 42 -11.82 -23.41 11.72
CA GLN A 42 -12.42 -23.19 10.41
C GLN A 42 -13.96 -23.39 10.43
N GLN A 43 -14.45 -24.39 11.17
CA GLN A 43 -15.89 -24.62 11.34
C GLN A 43 -16.58 -23.45 12.02
N ARG A 44 -16.00 -22.93 13.11
CA ARG A 44 -16.58 -21.78 13.83
C ARG A 44 -16.61 -20.51 12.98
N ILE A 45 -15.57 -20.26 12.19
CA ILE A 45 -15.56 -19.16 11.23
C ILE A 45 -16.65 -19.35 10.17
N SER A 46 -16.81 -20.56 9.63
CA SER A 46 -17.88 -20.87 8.69
C SER A 46 -19.27 -20.64 9.32
N ASP A 47 -19.46 -20.97 10.58
CA ASP A 47 -20.71 -20.70 11.29
C ASP A 47 -20.98 -19.19 11.35
N PHE A 48 -20.00 -18.38 11.80
CA PHE A 48 -20.13 -16.93 11.89
C PHE A 48 -20.43 -16.27 10.54
N GLU A 49 -19.80 -16.75 9.46
CA GLU A 49 -20.05 -16.27 8.09
C GLU A 49 -21.47 -16.55 7.60
N ASN A 50 -22.14 -17.58 8.13
CA ASN A 50 -23.52 -17.93 7.79
C ASN A 50 -24.56 -17.28 8.73
N MET A 51 -24.15 -16.47 9.71
CA MET A 51 -25.08 -15.76 10.60
C MET A 51 -25.54 -14.43 10.00
N VAL A 52 -26.86 -14.20 10.05
CA VAL A 52 -27.49 -12.95 9.59
C VAL A 52 -27.05 -11.76 10.44
N ALA A 53 -26.97 -11.97 11.76
CA ALA A 53 -26.54 -10.98 12.73
C ALA A 53 -25.48 -11.61 13.64
N LEU A 54 -24.53 -10.78 14.08
CA LEU A 54 -23.49 -11.13 15.04
C LEU A 54 -23.57 -10.16 16.20
N ASP A 55 -23.25 -10.65 17.40
CA ASP A 55 -23.15 -9.79 18.58
C ASP A 55 -22.06 -8.74 18.36
N GLU A 56 -22.29 -7.51 18.82
CA GLU A 56 -21.35 -6.38 18.66
C GLU A 56 -19.89 -6.72 19.06
N PRO A 57 -19.61 -7.38 20.20
CA PRO A 57 -18.23 -7.76 20.56
C PRO A 57 -17.61 -8.77 19.59
N LEU A 58 -18.42 -9.69 19.03
CA LEU A 58 -17.94 -10.68 18.06
C LEU A 58 -17.67 -10.00 16.72
N LEU A 59 -18.54 -9.09 16.30
CA LEU A 59 -18.33 -8.30 15.09
C LEU A 59 -17.07 -7.44 15.18
N ASP A 60 -16.84 -6.79 16.32
CA ASP A 60 -15.63 -5.99 16.56
C ASP A 60 -14.35 -6.84 16.49
N GLU A 61 -14.37 -8.03 17.08
CA GLU A 61 -13.25 -8.97 17.00
C GLU A 61 -12.97 -9.38 15.54
N LEU A 62 -14.00 -9.79 14.81
CA LEU A 62 -13.87 -10.26 13.42
C LEU A 62 -13.45 -9.12 12.47
N ALA A 63 -14.00 -7.92 12.64
CA ALA A 63 -13.63 -6.74 11.86
C ALA A 63 -12.17 -6.34 12.13
N THR A 64 -11.75 -6.33 13.40
CA THR A 64 -10.37 -6.06 13.80
C THR A 64 -9.41 -7.09 13.19
N ALA A 65 -9.77 -8.38 13.19
CA ALA A 65 -8.95 -9.43 12.60
C ALA A 65 -8.81 -9.29 11.07
N LEU A 66 -9.80 -8.69 10.39
CA LEU A 66 -9.74 -8.32 8.96
C LEU A 66 -9.09 -6.94 8.71
N GLY A 67 -8.71 -6.21 9.76
CA GLY A 67 -8.13 -4.87 9.65
C GLY A 67 -9.12 -3.78 9.18
N VAL A 68 -10.42 -3.98 9.43
CA VAL A 68 -11.49 -3.03 9.05
C VAL A 68 -12.31 -2.62 10.28
N THR A 69 -13.15 -1.60 10.14
CA THR A 69 -14.06 -1.20 11.21
C THR A 69 -15.38 -1.98 11.18
N PRO A 70 -16.07 -2.17 12.33
CA PRO A 70 -17.41 -2.78 12.37
C PRO A 70 -18.40 -2.04 11.46
N GLU A 71 -18.30 -0.72 11.37
CA GLU A 71 -19.15 0.11 10.51
C GLU A 71 -18.89 -0.16 9.03
N PHE A 72 -17.64 -0.44 8.65
CA PHE A 72 -17.31 -0.84 7.28
C PHE A 72 -17.97 -2.18 6.94
N VAL A 73 -17.92 -3.17 7.84
CA VAL A 73 -18.58 -4.46 7.65
C VAL A 73 -20.10 -4.29 7.53
N LYS A 74 -20.71 -3.42 8.35
CA LYS A 74 -22.14 -3.11 8.32
C LYS A 74 -22.55 -2.35 7.06
N SER A 75 -21.70 -1.49 6.50
CA SER A 75 -22.00 -0.69 5.30
C SER A 75 -21.50 -1.32 3.99
N PHE A 76 -20.87 -2.49 4.08
CA PHE A 76 -20.28 -3.20 2.95
C PHE A 76 -21.34 -3.57 1.91
N LYS A 77 -21.09 -3.18 0.66
CA LYS A 77 -21.89 -3.53 -0.52
C LYS A 77 -20.98 -4.06 -1.62
N GLU A 78 -21.24 -5.27 -2.09
CA GLU A 78 -20.40 -5.96 -3.06
C GLU A 78 -20.25 -5.19 -4.39
N GLU A 79 -21.34 -4.60 -4.89
CA GLU A 79 -21.35 -3.83 -6.16
C GLU A 79 -20.36 -2.66 -6.15
N ASN A 80 -20.22 -1.97 -5.01
CA ASN A 80 -19.28 -0.85 -4.85
C ASN A 80 -17.82 -1.32 -4.85
N VAL A 81 -17.56 -2.54 -4.41
CA VAL A 81 -16.20 -3.10 -4.34
C VAL A 81 -15.75 -3.63 -5.69
N ILE A 82 -16.64 -4.30 -6.44
CA ILE A 82 -16.33 -4.74 -7.81
C ILE A 82 -16.02 -3.54 -8.70
N TYR A 83 -16.79 -2.45 -8.60
CA TYR A 83 -16.52 -1.21 -9.32
C TYR A 83 -15.16 -0.60 -8.96
N ASN A 84 -14.81 -0.54 -7.67
CA ASN A 84 -13.52 0.00 -7.22
C ASN A 84 -12.32 -0.88 -7.61
N ILE A 85 -12.45 -2.21 -7.56
CA ILE A 85 -11.38 -3.14 -7.97
C ILE A 85 -11.21 -3.11 -9.48
N GLN A 86 -12.29 -3.12 -10.28
CA GLN A 86 -12.19 -3.01 -11.74
C GLN A 86 -11.52 -1.71 -12.18
N ASN A 87 -11.87 -0.57 -11.58
CA ASN A 87 -11.23 0.69 -11.90
C ASN A 87 -9.75 0.75 -11.48
N ASN A 88 -9.37 0.10 -10.39
CA ASN A 88 -7.97 0.06 -9.94
C ASN A 88 -7.13 -0.95 -10.76
N SER A 89 -7.66 -2.12 -11.09
CA SER A 89 -6.98 -3.12 -11.93
C SER A 89 -6.83 -2.70 -13.40
N ASN A 90 -7.73 -1.87 -13.92
CA ASN A 90 -7.59 -1.28 -15.26
C ASN A 90 -6.52 -0.18 -15.33
N THR A 91 -6.04 0.33 -14.20
CA THR A 91 -4.99 1.37 -14.15
C THR A 91 -3.56 0.77 -14.21
N PHE A 92 -3.41 -0.55 -13.99
CA PHE A 92 -2.11 -1.23 -14.03
C PHE A 92 -1.81 -1.98 -15.32
N ASN A 93 -2.81 -2.18 -16.19
CA ASN A 93 -2.59 -2.74 -17.52
C ASN A 93 -2.53 -1.59 -18.53
N ASP A 94 -1.29 -1.21 -18.81
CA ASP A 94 -0.81 -0.42 -19.93
C ASP A 94 -1.71 -0.64 -21.18
N ASN A 95 -2.51 0.38 -21.54
CA ASN A 95 -3.30 0.56 -22.78
C ASN A 95 -4.80 0.20 -22.84
N ALA A 96 -5.55 0.12 -21.74
CA ALA A 96 -7.02 0.05 -21.84
C ALA A 96 -7.68 1.44 -21.97
N ILE A 97 -7.90 1.92 -23.19
CA ILE A 97 -8.77 3.06 -23.48
C ILE A 97 -10.23 2.59 -23.29
N ASP A 98 -10.83 2.89 -22.13
CA ASP A 98 -12.29 2.76 -21.96
C ASP A 98 -12.97 4.07 -22.39
N GLN A 99 -13.63 3.98 -23.54
CA GLN A 99 -14.48 5.00 -24.17
C GLN A 99 -15.90 4.99 -23.57
N SER A 100 -16.05 5.19 -22.27
CA SER A 100 -17.39 5.34 -21.68
C SER A 100 -17.50 6.41 -20.58
N HIS A 101 -17.78 7.64 -21.03
CA HIS A 101 -18.68 8.63 -20.39
C HIS A 101 -18.78 8.64 -18.84
N SER A 102 -17.69 8.92 -18.14
CA SER A 102 -17.74 9.28 -16.72
C SER A 102 -16.58 10.21 -16.35
N GLN A 103 -16.87 11.51 -16.38
CA GLN A 103 -16.17 12.61 -15.70
C GLN A 103 -14.69 12.40 -15.38
N HIS A 104 -13.89 12.87 -16.33
CA HIS A 104 -12.47 13.19 -16.30
C HIS A 104 -12.03 13.90 -15.00
N THR A 105 -11.74 13.16 -13.95
CA THR A 105 -10.66 13.52 -13.02
C THR A 105 -9.43 12.73 -13.44
N GLN A 106 -8.67 13.28 -14.39
CA GLN A 106 -7.32 12.78 -14.64
C GLN A 106 -6.53 12.96 -13.36
N PRO A 107 -5.90 11.90 -12.82
CA PRO A 107 -4.81 12.12 -11.89
C PRO A 107 -3.77 12.93 -12.65
N THR A 108 -3.47 14.14 -12.18
CA THR A 108 -2.25 14.84 -12.59
C THR A 108 -1.08 14.02 -12.08
N PHE A 109 -0.57 13.12 -12.92
CA PHE A 109 0.72 12.48 -12.69
C PHE A 109 1.78 13.56 -12.88
N ASN A 110 2.32 14.04 -11.76
CA ASN A 110 3.45 14.95 -11.76
C ASN A 110 4.67 14.18 -12.29
N SER A 111 4.94 14.20 -13.61
CA SER A 111 6.14 13.58 -14.20
C SER A 111 7.44 14.24 -13.73
N ASP A 112 7.34 15.32 -12.97
CA ASP A 112 8.40 16.06 -12.28
C ASP A 112 9.35 15.19 -11.42
N GLY A 113 8.97 13.96 -11.09
CA GLY A 113 9.81 13.05 -10.29
C GLY A 113 11.06 12.57 -11.03
N SER A 114 10.96 12.27 -12.33
CA SER A 114 12.09 11.75 -13.11
C SER A 114 13.15 12.82 -13.36
N ASP A 115 12.71 14.04 -13.66
CA ASP A 115 13.62 15.15 -13.99
C ASP A 115 14.39 15.61 -12.74
N LYS A 116 13.72 15.62 -11.58
CA LYS A 116 14.37 15.90 -10.28
C LYS A 116 15.37 14.81 -9.90
N LEU A 117 15.07 13.55 -10.19
CA LEU A 117 15.99 12.43 -9.94
C LEU A 117 17.22 12.51 -10.85
N LEU A 118 17.03 12.82 -12.12
CA LEU A 118 18.13 12.97 -13.09
C LEU A 118 19.05 14.13 -12.70
N ALA A 119 18.48 15.29 -12.35
CA ALA A 119 19.25 16.46 -11.90
C ALA A 119 20.03 16.18 -10.60
N LEU A 120 19.46 15.41 -9.68
CA LEU A 120 20.16 15.01 -8.45
C LEU A 120 21.33 14.07 -8.75
N LEU A 121 21.14 13.10 -9.64
CA LEU A 121 22.19 12.16 -10.03
C LEU A 121 23.34 12.87 -10.75
N GLU A 122 23.04 13.78 -11.68
CA GLU A 122 24.03 14.58 -12.38
C GLU A 122 24.86 15.43 -11.40
N LYS A 123 24.21 16.07 -10.43
CA LYS A 123 24.90 16.81 -9.36
C LYS A 123 25.80 15.91 -8.52
N PHE A 124 25.35 14.71 -8.13
CA PHE A 124 26.16 13.77 -7.37
C PHE A 124 27.43 13.37 -8.12
N MET A 125 27.31 13.10 -9.43
CA MET A 125 28.47 12.76 -10.26
C MET A 125 29.47 13.91 -10.35
N GLU A 126 28.99 15.16 -10.42
CA GLU A 126 29.86 16.33 -10.48
C GLU A 126 30.58 16.58 -9.15
N ASP A 127 29.86 16.46 -8.03
CA ASP A 127 30.45 16.57 -6.69
C ASP A 127 31.54 15.50 -6.45
N ASP A 128 31.32 14.28 -6.92
CA ASP A 128 32.29 13.18 -6.80
C ASP A 128 33.53 13.42 -7.67
N ARG A 129 33.36 13.96 -8.87
CA ARG A 129 34.50 14.38 -9.72
C ARG A 129 35.31 15.49 -9.08
N ALA A 130 34.65 16.53 -8.55
CA ALA A 130 35.31 17.65 -7.89
C ALA A 130 36.13 17.21 -6.66
N LYS A 131 35.57 16.31 -5.84
CA LYS A 131 36.28 15.72 -4.70
C LYS A 131 37.48 14.89 -5.15
N THR A 132 37.30 14.06 -6.18
CA THR A 132 38.38 13.22 -6.73
C THR A 132 39.53 14.06 -7.28
N GLN A 133 39.20 15.15 -7.99
CA GLN A 133 40.20 16.09 -8.51
C GLN A 133 40.97 16.77 -7.37
N SER A 134 40.25 17.25 -6.34
CA SER A 134 40.87 17.86 -5.16
C SER A 134 41.83 16.91 -4.44
N ILE A 135 41.45 15.64 -4.30
CA ILE A 135 42.31 14.59 -3.72
C ILE A 135 43.56 14.37 -4.58
N SER A 136 43.41 14.35 -5.92
CA SER A 136 44.54 14.22 -6.84
C SER A 136 45.54 15.37 -6.71
N ASP A 137 45.04 16.60 -6.64
CA ASP A 137 45.89 17.79 -6.58
C ASP A 137 46.59 17.91 -5.21
N LEU A 138 45.90 17.59 -4.11
CA LEU A 138 46.53 17.45 -2.80
C LEU A 138 47.60 16.36 -2.81
N SER A 139 47.35 15.22 -3.45
CA SER A 139 48.34 14.13 -3.55
C SER A 139 49.60 14.56 -4.30
N LYS A 140 49.48 15.38 -5.36
CA LYS A 140 50.64 15.92 -6.08
C LYS A 140 51.41 16.92 -5.22
N ALA A 141 50.71 17.84 -4.56
CA ALA A 141 51.35 18.82 -3.67
C ALA A 141 52.13 18.14 -2.52
N VAL A 142 51.57 17.08 -1.93
CA VAL A 142 52.24 16.28 -0.90
C VAL A 142 53.50 15.59 -1.47
N LEU A 143 53.44 15.07 -2.69
CA LEU A 143 54.59 14.44 -3.35
C LEU A 143 55.72 15.45 -3.63
N ASP A 144 55.39 16.64 -4.11
CA ASP A 144 56.35 17.71 -4.39
C ASP A 144 57.03 18.19 -3.10
N LEU A 145 56.26 18.43 -2.04
CA LEU A 145 56.77 18.75 -0.70
C LEU A 145 57.68 17.63 -0.17
N SER A 146 57.28 16.37 -0.32
CA SER A 146 58.10 15.22 0.10
C SER A 146 59.43 15.16 -0.66
N ASN A 147 59.44 15.49 -1.96
CA ASN A 147 60.66 15.54 -2.76
C ASN A 147 61.57 16.69 -2.35
N GLU A 148 61.01 17.85 -2.02
CA GLU A 148 61.77 19.00 -1.54
C GLU A 148 62.37 18.75 -0.15
N VAL A 149 61.61 18.16 0.77
CA VAL A 149 62.12 17.75 2.10
C VAL A 149 63.24 16.72 1.99
N LYS A 150 63.16 15.77 1.04
CA LYS A 150 64.27 14.84 0.77
C LYS A 150 65.53 15.56 0.30
N LYS A 151 65.41 16.48 -0.67
CA LYS A 151 66.55 17.28 -1.15
C LYS A 151 67.20 18.11 -0.04
N LEU A 152 66.41 18.69 0.88
CA LEU A 152 66.92 19.43 2.04
C LEU A 152 67.60 18.52 3.09
N LYS A 153 67.21 17.25 3.18
CA LYS A 153 67.87 16.26 4.04
C LYS A 153 69.15 15.68 3.44
N GLU A 154 69.25 15.57 2.11
CA GLU A 154 70.44 15.06 1.41
C GLU A 154 71.54 16.11 1.22
N GLY A 155 71.20 17.40 1.32
CA GLY A 155 72.14 18.53 1.23
C GLY A 155 72.79 18.98 2.55
N LYS A 156 72.68 18.19 3.62
CA LYS A 156 73.37 18.37 4.92
C LYS A 156 74.18 17.14 5.25
#